data_AF-A0A975SYF0-F1
#
_entry.id   AF-A0A975SYF0-F1
#
_cell.length_a   1.000
_cell.length_b   1.000
_cell.length_c   1.000
_cell.angle_alpha   90.00
_cell.angle_beta   90.00
_cell.angle_gamma   90.00
#
_symmetry.space_group_name_H-M   'P 1'
#
loop_
_entity.id
_entity.type
_entity.pdbx_description
1 polymer ?
#
loop_
_entity_poly.entity_id
_entity_poly.type
_entity_poly.pdbx_seq_one_letter_code
_entity_poly.pdbx_strand_id
1 'polypeptide(L)'
;MPSRRLLTRTPGLALAVTLTTACAVGADTSTAGPRSADDPVDYVVAISVDGLNPDAIRELGAGGTPALHRMIAQGATTLNARSAYERTITLPNHTGMVTGRQVTGAGGHRVTFNDDNGSTLHRTAGGYVASMFDVAHDRGRATAFYSAKHKFDLLNRSWDAGHGAVDRVGANDGRDKIDRYTVSTEAANVTRLLGRLRSAPRRAELRAPRAARPGRPRRGVHVADLPAGRAGRRRPGRPDPRRGRRRPAAAPARGRRAHR
;
A
#
# COMPACT_ATOMS: atom_id res chain seq x y z
N MET A 1 51.49 22.71 -80.58
CA MET A 1 51.61 23.59 -79.40
C MET A 1 50.61 23.14 -78.34
N PRO A 2 50.99 22.23 -77.43
CA PRO A 2 50.10 21.74 -76.38
C PRO A 2 50.16 22.68 -75.16
N SER A 3 49.05 22.88 -74.47
CA SER A 3 49.05 23.48 -73.14
C SER A 3 47.84 23.05 -72.33
N ARG A 4 48.16 22.74 -71.07
CA ARG A 4 47.30 22.50 -69.90
C ARG A 4 46.76 21.09 -69.71
N ARG A 5 46.82 20.50 -68.51
CA ARG A 5 47.80 20.45 -67.39
C ARG A 5 47.20 19.36 -66.48
N LEU A 6 48.07 18.57 -65.84
CA LEU A 6 47.72 17.35 -65.12
C LEU A 6 46.87 17.57 -63.86
N LEU A 7 46.04 16.55 -63.58
CA LEU A 7 45.58 16.15 -62.25
C LEU A 7 46.74 16.03 -61.26
N THR A 8 46.56 16.53 -60.04
CA THR A 8 47.08 15.87 -58.83
C THR A 8 46.09 16.07 -57.69
N ARG A 9 45.47 14.97 -57.26
CA ARG A 9 44.69 14.85 -56.03
C ARG A 9 45.68 14.63 -54.88
N THR A 10 45.68 15.51 -53.89
CA THR A 10 46.29 15.27 -52.58
C THR A 10 45.17 15.06 -51.54
N PRO A 11 45.19 13.98 -50.76
CA PRO A 11 44.23 13.77 -49.67
C PRO A 11 44.70 14.51 -48.41
N GLY A 12 43.87 15.42 -47.90
CA GLY A 12 44.06 16.05 -46.60
C GLY A 12 43.45 15.17 -45.50
N LEU A 13 44.33 14.64 -44.66
CA LEU A 13 44.08 13.79 -43.50
C LEU A 13 43.16 14.49 -42.47
N ALA A 14 41.96 13.95 -42.23
CA ALA A 14 41.09 14.38 -41.14
C ALA A 14 41.44 13.59 -39.87
N LEU A 15 42.00 14.26 -38.87
CA LEU A 15 42.29 13.70 -37.55
C LEU A 15 41.00 13.68 -36.72
N ALA A 16 40.28 12.55 -36.71
CA ALA A 16 39.17 12.32 -35.79
C ALA A 16 39.70 11.66 -34.52
N VAL A 17 39.79 12.42 -33.42
CA VAL A 17 40.06 11.89 -32.08
C VAL A 17 38.73 11.39 -31.51
N THR A 18 38.49 10.08 -31.62
CA THR A 18 37.40 9.40 -30.92
C THR A 18 37.87 8.99 -29.53
N LEU A 19 37.42 9.74 -28.52
CA LEU A 19 37.60 9.41 -27.11
C LEU A 19 36.57 8.32 -26.73
N THR A 20 36.93 7.05 -26.87
CA THR A 20 36.12 5.93 -26.35
C THR A 20 36.37 5.77 -24.85
N THR A 21 35.60 6.48 -24.04
CA THR A 21 35.53 6.21 -22.59
C THR A 21 34.72 4.93 -22.37
N ALA A 22 35.40 3.80 -22.26
CA ALA A 22 34.80 2.54 -21.85
C ALA A 22 34.47 2.63 -20.34
N CYS A 23 33.22 2.96 -20.02
CA CYS A 23 32.68 2.77 -18.67
C CYS A 23 32.54 1.27 -18.41
N ALA A 24 33.53 0.67 -17.75
CA ALA A 24 33.37 -0.64 -17.12
C ALA A 24 32.38 -0.49 -15.96
N VAL A 25 31.11 -0.81 -16.20
CA VAL A 25 30.12 -1.00 -15.15
C VAL A 25 30.50 -2.29 -14.41
N GLY A 26 31.16 -2.13 -13.27
CA GLY A 26 31.31 -3.22 -12.30
C GLY A 26 29.92 -3.63 -11.84
N ALA A 27 29.47 -4.79 -12.29
CA ALA A 27 28.31 -5.46 -11.72
C ALA A 27 28.71 -5.96 -10.33
N ASP A 28 28.46 -5.14 -9.31
CA ASP A 28 28.60 -5.54 -7.91
C ASP A 28 27.42 -6.47 -7.58
N THR A 29 27.55 -7.73 -8.00
CA THR A 29 26.62 -8.82 -7.67
C THR A 29 26.86 -9.23 -6.21
N SER A 30 26.52 -8.34 -5.28
CA SER A 30 26.35 -8.71 -3.89
C SER A 30 25.10 -9.59 -3.78
N THR A 31 25.29 -10.90 -3.89
CA THR A 31 24.28 -11.92 -3.60
C THR A 31 23.91 -11.81 -2.13
N ALA A 32 22.92 -10.99 -1.82
CA ALA A 32 22.38 -10.90 -0.46
C ALA A 32 21.83 -12.28 -0.07
N GLY A 33 22.45 -12.90 0.93
CA GLY A 33 21.98 -14.16 1.52
C GLY A 33 20.55 -14.05 2.06
N PRO A 34 19.91 -15.17 2.42
CA PRO A 34 18.56 -15.17 2.96
C PRO A 34 18.51 -14.31 4.23
N ARG A 35 17.66 -13.28 4.23
CA ARG A 35 17.46 -12.42 5.40
C ARG A 35 16.73 -13.21 6.49
N SER A 36 17.23 -13.15 7.72
CA SER A 36 16.55 -13.71 8.89
C SER A 36 15.36 -12.82 9.29
N ALA A 37 14.37 -13.39 9.98
CA ALA A 37 13.31 -12.60 10.63
C ALA A 37 13.87 -11.64 11.70
N ASP A 38 15.05 -11.97 12.24
CA ASP A 38 15.75 -11.14 13.23
C ASP A 38 16.60 -10.03 12.60
N ASP A 39 16.69 -9.98 11.26
CA ASP A 39 17.46 -8.93 10.61
C ASP A 39 16.85 -7.56 10.91
N PRO A 40 17.68 -6.55 11.24
CA PRO A 40 17.18 -5.26 11.66
C PRO A 40 16.43 -4.54 10.52
N VAL A 41 15.10 -4.48 10.64
CA VAL A 41 14.22 -3.79 9.70
C VAL A 41 14.43 -2.27 9.78
N ASP A 42 14.68 -1.65 8.62
CA ASP A 42 14.77 -0.19 8.48
C ASP A 42 13.40 0.48 8.37
N TYR A 43 12.50 -0.13 7.58
CA TYR A 43 11.20 0.44 7.27
C TYR A 43 10.14 -0.64 7.23
N VAL A 44 8.95 -0.30 7.70
CA VAL A 44 7.74 -1.06 7.44
C VAL A 44 6.85 -0.20 6.56
N VAL A 45 6.48 -0.70 5.39
CA VAL A 45 5.58 0.00 4.47
C VAL A 45 4.31 -0.82 4.31
N ALA A 46 3.19 -0.27 4.76
CA ALA A 46 1.86 -0.84 4.54
C ALA A 46 1.19 -0.10 3.37
N ILE A 47 0.87 -0.84 2.31
CA ILE A 47 0.22 -0.30 1.12
C ILE A 47 -1.20 -0.87 1.08
N SER A 48 -2.19 0.00 1.19
CA SER A 48 -3.58 -0.35 0.92
C SER A 48 -3.92 0.03 -0.51
N VAL A 49 -4.54 -0.89 -1.24
CA VAL A 49 -5.15 -0.61 -2.54
C VAL A 49 -6.65 -0.79 -2.41
N ASP A 50 -7.37 0.32 -2.28
CA ASP A 50 -8.81 0.34 -2.02
C ASP A 50 -9.60 -0.26 -3.17
N GLY A 51 -10.43 -1.25 -2.85
CA GLY A 51 -11.21 -2.01 -3.82
C GLY A 51 -10.41 -2.99 -4.68
N LEU A 52 -9.18 -3.35 -4.28
CA LEU A 52 -8.40 -4.36 -5.00
C LEU A 52 -9.05 -5.75 -4.89
N ASN A 53 -9.72 -6.16 -5.97
CA ASN A 53 -10.42 -7.43 -6.05
C ASN A 53 -9.45 -8.56 -6.47
N PRO A 54 -9.31 -9.66 -5.68
CA PRO A 54 -8.44 -10.78 -6.04
C PRO A 54 -8.86 -11.49 -7.35
N ASP A 55 -10.14 -11.46 -7.72
CA ASP A 55 -10.59 -12.02 -9.01
C ASP A 55 -10.06 -11.22 -10.19
N ALA A 56 -9.96 -9.90 -10.07
CA ALA A 56 -9.35 -9.06 -11.10
C ALA A 56 -7.85 -9.36 -11.25
N ILE A 57 -7.13 -9.65 -10.15
CA ILE A 57 -5.72 -10.06 -10.20
C ILE A 57 -5.56 -11.40 -10.94
N ARG A 58 -6.48 -12.34 -10.72
CA ARG A 58 -6.49 -13.64 -11.42
C ARG A 58 -6.82 -13.46 -12.91
N GLU A 59 -7.85 -12.69 -13.23
CA GLU A 59 -8.29 -12.43 -14.61
C GLU A 59 -7.21 -11.72 -15.44
N LEU A 60 -6.55 -10.72 -14.87
CA LEU A 60 -5.47 -9.97 -15.53
C LEU A 60 -4.17 -10.77 -15.67
N GLY A 61 -3.94 -11.75 -14.79
CA GLY A 61 -2.74 -12.56 -14.77
C GLY A 61 -1.44 -11.76 -14.62
N ALA A 62 -0.31 -12.45 -14.82
CA ALA A 62 1.02 -11.84 -14.72
C ALA A 62 1.27 -10.77 -15.79
N GLY A 63 0.62 -10.86 -16.95
CA GLY A 63 0.72 -9.84 -18.01
C GLY A 63 0.04 -8.52 -17.62
N GLY A 64 -1.15 -8.57 -17.03
CA GLY A 64 -1.91 -7.37 -16.67
C GLY A 64 -1.55 -6.81 -15.28
N THR A 65 -0.98 -7.62 -14.39
CA THR A 65 -0.56 -7.20 -13.04
C THR A 65 0.83 -7.72 -12.64
N PRO A 66 1.89 -7.44 -13.42
CA PRO A 66 3.20 -8.07 -13.25
C PRO A 66 3.84 -7.82 -11.88
N ALA A 67 3.68 -6.61 -11.33
CA ALA A 67 4.21 -6.27 -10.01
C ALA A 67 3.52 -7.06 -8.89
N LEU A 68 2.19 -7.23 -8.96
CA LEU A 68 1.44 -8.02 -7.98
C LEU A 68 1.77 -9.50 -8.10
N HIS A 69 1.84 -10.05 -9.31
CA HIS A 69 2.24 -11.46 -9.50
C HIS A 69 3.65 -11.75 -9.04
N ARG A 70 4.60 -10.80 -9.20
CA ARG A 70 5.93 -10.92 -8.60
C ARG A 70 5.86 -10.96 -7.07
N MET A 71 5.06 -10.10 -6.44
CA MET A 71 4.86 -10.13 -4.99
C MET A 71 4.22 -11.45 -4.51
N ILE A 72 3.23 -11.95 -5.26
CA ILE A 72 2.57 -13.24 -4.99
C ILE A 72 3.59 -14.39 -5.06
N ALA A 73 4.46 -14.39 -6.07
CA ALA A 73 5.42 -15.46 -6.29
C ALA A 73 6.61 -15.44 -5.30
N GLN A 74 6.98 -14.27 -4.79
CA GLN A 74 8.21 -14.09 -4.01
C GLN A 74 7.97 -13.77 -2.52
N GLY A 75 6.72 -13.51 -2.12
CA GLY A 75 6.36 -13.10 -0.77
C GLY A 75 5.29 -13.96 -0.13
N ALA A 76 5.13 -13.84 1.18
CA ALA A 76 4.02 -14.42 1.91
C ALA A 76 2.70 -13.76 1.48
N THR A 77 1.76 -14.55 0.97
CA THR A 77 0.60 -14.03 0.25
C THR A 77 -0.67 -14.80 0.58
N THR A 78 -1.79 -14.08 0.64
CA THR A 78 -3.14 -14.65 0.55
C THR A 78 -3.99 -13.84 -0.42
N LEU A 79 -4.77 -14.53 -1.26
CA LEU A 79 -5.81 -13.93 -2.10
C LEU A 79 -7.21 -14.08 -1.49
N ASN A 80 -7.27 -14.36 -0.19
CA ASN A 80 -8.49 -14.53 0.59
C ASN A 80 -8.45 -13.72 1.91
N ALA A 81 -7.76 -12.58 1.90
CA ALA A 81 -7.88 -11.60 2.97
C ALA A 81 -9.33 -11.06 2.99
N ARG A 82 -9.99 -11.17 4.14
CA ARG A 82 -11.41 -10.78 4.27
C ARG A 82 -11.52 -9.36 4.82
N SER A 83 -12.44 -8.58 4.25
CA SER A 83 -12.89 -7.33 4.82
C SER A 83 -13.67 -7.57 6.13
N ALA A 84 -13.87 -6.51 6.90
CA ALA A 84 -14.77 -6.50 8.03
C ALA A 84 -16.17 -6.95 7.59
N TYR A 85 -16.70 -7.96 8.28
CA TYR A 85 -17.99 -8.57 7.95
C TYR A 85 -19.14 -7.56 8.06
N GLU A 86 -19.06 -6.67 9.03
CA GLU A 86 -20.13 -5.78 9.44
C GLU A 86 -20.37 -4.67 8.40
N ARG A 87 -19.29 -4.20 7.76
CA ARG A 87 -19.32 -3.12 6.76
C ARG A 87 -18.15 -3.26 5.79
N THR A 88 -18.44 -3.50 4.51
CA THR A 88 -17.44 -3.63 3.44
C THR A 88 -17.27 -2.35 2.63
N ILE A 89 -17.05 -1.23 3.31
CA ILE A 89 -16.78 0.09 2.69
C ILE A 89 -15.43 0.65 3.18
N THR A 90 -14.88 1.62 2.46
CA THR A 90 -13.49 2.10 2.60
C THR A 90 -13.11 2.47 4.03
N LEU A 91 -13.68 3.54 4.60
CA LEU A 91 -13.18 4.12 5.85
C LEU A 91 -13.27 3.15 7.05
N PRO A 92 -14.36 2.40 7.27
CA PRO A 92 -14.43 1.38 8.32
C PRO A 92 -13.34 0.32 8.20
N ASN A 93 -13.13 -0.25 7.00
CA ASN A 93 -12.12 -1.31 6.82
C ASN A 93 -10.69 -0.80 7.04
N HIS A 94 -10.39 0.39 6.55
CA HIS A 94 -9.07 0.99 6.75
C HIS A 94 -8.82 1.35 8.21
N THR A 95 -9.85 1.80 8.93
CA THR A 95 -9.78 1.99 10.38
C THR A 95 -9.46 0.67 11.08
N GLY A 96 -10.12 -0.43 10.69
CA GLY A 96 -9.82 -1.77 11.18
C GLY A 96 -8.37 -2.20 10.92
N MET A 97 -7.84 -1.97 9.71
CA MET A 97 -6.44 -2.28 9.37
C MET A 97 -5.41 -1.53 10.23
N VAL A 98 -5.71 -0.27 10.60
CA VAL A 98 -4.79 0.56 11.39
C VAL A 98 -4.87 0.28 12.90
N THR A 99 -6.02 -0.23 13.37
CA THR A 99 -6.30 -0.40 14.81
C THR A 99 -6.34 -1.86 15.26
N GLY A 100 -6.48 -2.82 14.33
CA GLY A 100 -6.74 -4.22 14.64
C GLY A 100 -8.13 -4.50 15.23
N ARG A 101 -9.05 -3.52 15.21
CA ARG A 101 -10.38 -3.64 15.82
C ARG A 101 -11.46 -3.94 14.79
N GLN A 102 -12.51 -4.62 15.25
CA GLN A 102 -13.77 -4.79 14.51
C GLN A 102 -14.49 -3.45 14.34
N VAL A 103 -15.41 -3.37 13.38
CA VAL A 103 -16.23 -2.16 13.18
C VAL A 103 -17.20 -1.97 14.34
N THR A 104 -17.90 -3.03 14.73
CA THR A 104 -18.86 -3.02 15.85
C THR A 104 -18.42 -3.97 16.96
N GLY A 105 -19.31 -4.27 17.92
CA GLY A 105 -19.02 -5.16 19.04
C GLY A 105 -18.29 -4.50 20.21
N ALA A 106 -18.03 -5.30 21.24
CA ALA A 106 -17.26 -4.87 22.41
C ALA A 106 -15.81 -4.57 21.99
N GLY A 107 -15.36 -3.34 22.23
CA GLY A 107 -14.03 -2.89 21.83
C GLY A 107 -13.89 -2.47 20.36
N GLY A 108 -14.97 -2.53 19.56
CA GLY A 108 -14.97 -2.08 18.17
C GLY A 108 -14.68 -0.58 18.01
N HIS A 109 -14.20 -0.19 16.84
CA HIS A 109 -13.81 1.19 16.55
C HIS A 109 -15.01 2.11 16.22
N ARG A 110 -16.18 1.52 15.91
CA ARG A 110 -17.48 2.20 15.70
C ARG A 110 -17.51 3.25 14.60
N VAL A 111 -16.54 3.23 13.69
CA VAL A 111 -16.57 4.03 12.46
C VAL A 111 -17.41 3.25 11.46
N THR A 112 -18.70 3.57 11.39
CA THR A 112 -19.70 2.89 10.54
C THR A 112 -20.05 3.68 9.28
N PHE A 113 -19.43 4.84 9.11
CA PHE A 113 -19.64 5.81 8.04
C PHE A 113 -18.43 5.84 7.10
N ASN A 114 -18.61 6.36 5.88
CA ASN A 114 -17.56 6.36 4.87
C ASN A 114 -16.91 7.73 4.64
N ASP A 115 -17.61 8.82 4.95
CA ASP A 115 -17.11 10.18 4.74
C ASP A 115 -16.72 10.77 6.08
N ASP A 116 -15.66 11.60 6.07
CA ASP A 116 -15.24 12.25 7.30
C ASP A 116 -16.35 13.19 7.80
N ASN A 117 -16.76 13.00 9.05
CA ASN A 117 -17.80 13.78 9.72
C ASN A 117 -17.23 14.79 10.73
N GLY A 118 -15.91 15.01 10.74
CA GLY A 118 -15.24 15.95 11.66
C GLY A 118 -15.00 15.41 13.07
N SER A 119 -15.51 14.22 13.41
CA SER A 119 -15.27 13.56 14.71
C SER A 119 -13.85 13.00 14.82
N THR A 120 -13.45 12.50 15.99
CA THR A 120 -12.32 11.57 16.10
C THR A 120 -12.81 10.14 16.24
N LEU A 121 -11.93 9.20 15.93
CA LEU A 121 -12.12 7.79 16.23
C LEU A 121 -12.33 7.57 17.73
N HIS A 122 -11.65 8.34 18.58
CA HIS A 122 -11.80 8.21 20.02
C HIS A 122 -13.22 8.54 20.48
N ARG A 123 -13.83 9.57 19.88
CA ARG A 123 -15.23 9.91 20.15
C ARG A 123 -16.17 8.83 19.66
N THR A 124 -15.97 8.26 18.46
CA THR A 124 -16.85 7.19 17.96
C THR A 124 -16.72 5.92 18.81
N ALA A 125 -15.51 5.60 19.27
CA ALA A 125 -15.24 4.46 20.14
C ALA A 125 -15.58 4.70 21.62
N GLY A 126 -15.93 5.92 22.03
CA GLY A 126 -16.21 6.27 23.43
C GLY A 126 -14.97 6.25 24.34
N GLY A 127 -13.77 6.35 23.77
CA GLY A 127 -12.51 6.29 24.50
C GLY A 127 -11.31 6.21 23.57
N TYR A 128 -10.10 6.32 24.13
CA TYR A 128 -8.88 6.26 23.33
C TYR A 128 -8.72 4.91 22.63
N VAL A 129 -8.30 4.95 21.36
CA VAL A 129 -8.04 3.77 20.53
C VAL A 129 -6.63 3.87 19.98
N ALA A 130 -5.75 3.00 20.47
CA ALA A 130 -4.40 2.90 19.93
C ALA A 130 -4.42 2.36 18.50
N SER A 131 -3.45 2.82 17.71
CA SER A 131 -3.15 2.40 16.35
C SER A 131 -1.77 1.75 16.26
N MET A 132 -1.44 1.20 15.08
CA MET A 132 -0.06 0.84 14.78
C MET A 132 0.92 2.03 14.86
N PHE A 133 0.44 3.28 14.72
CA PHE A 133 1.28 4.46 14.86
C PHE A 133 1.70 4.69 16.31
N ASP A 134 0.80 4.48 17.28
CA ASP A 134 1.15 4.49 18.70
C ASP A 134 2.26 3.48 19.00
N VAL A 135 2.15 2.25 18.48
CA VAL A 135 3.14 1.20 18.72
C VAL A 135 4.54 1.61 18.26
N ALA A 136 4.63 2.27 17.11
CA ALA A 136 5.89 2.74 16.53
C ALA A 136 6.40 4.01 17.22
N HIS A 137 5.52 5.00 17.39
CA HIS A 137 5.85 6.31 17.94
C HIS A 137 6.32 6.21 19.40
N ASP A 138 5.63 5.44 20.24
CA ASP A 138 6.03 5.16 21.63
C ASP A 138 7.40 4.43 21.74
N ARG A 139 8.04 4.06 20.62
CA ARG A 139 9.39 3.49 20.59
C ARG A 139 10.38 4.38 19.85
N GLY A 140 10.04 5.65 19.71
CA GLY A 140 10.82 6.66 19.01
C GLY A 140 11.04 6.36 17.54
N ARG A 141 10.13 5.62 16.90
CA ARG A 141 10.13 5.43 15.45
C ARG A 141 9.32 6.52 14.79
N ALA A 142 9.80 7.01 13.66
CA ALA A 142 9.04 7.99 12.91
C ALA A 142 7.88 7.32 12.16
N THR A 143 6.80 8.06 11.97
CA THR A 143 5.59 7.59 11.31
C THR A 143 5.24 8.49 10.14
N ALA A 144 4.55 7.94 9.14
CA ALA A 144 3.93 8.73 8.09
C ALA A 144 2.69 8.05 7.53
N PHE A 145 1.73 8.85 7.10
CA PHE A 145 0.54 8.39 6.40
C PHE A 145 0.27 9.26 5.17
N TYR A 146 0.29 8.62 4.00
CA TYR A 146 0.00 9.23 2.71
C TYR A 146 -1.33 8.71 2.19
N SER A 147 -2.22 9.63 1.81
CA SER A 147 -3.58 9.31 1.41
C SER A 147 -3.95 10.00 0.10
N ALA A 148 -4.69 9.32 -0.77
CA ALA A 148 -5.33 9.93 -1.94
C ALA A 148 -6.75 10.45 -1.66
N LYS A 149 -7.24 10.33 -0.42
CA LYS A 149 -8.64 10.60 -0.06
C LYS A 149 -8.75 11.41 1.24
N HIS A 150 -9.48 12.52 1.19
CA HIS A 150 -9.74 13.38 2.36
C HIS A 150 -10.52 12.69 3.48
N LYS A 151 -11.29 11.63 3.20
CA LYS A 151 -12.01 10.89 4.25
C LYS A 151 -11.08 10.30 5.34
N PHE A 152 -9.79 10.16 5.05
CA PHE A 152 -8.78 9.72 6.01
C PHE A 152 -8.26 10.83 6.93
N ASP A 153 -8.73 12.06 6.77
CA ASP A 153 -8.43 13.16 7.69
C ASP A 153 -8.93 12.82 9.11
N LEU A 154 -10.00 12.02 9.24
CA LEU A 154 -10.44 11.44 10.51
C LEU A 154 -9.34 10.64 11.21
N LEU A 155 -8.59 9.83 10.46
CA LEU A 155 -7.51 9.01 11.04
C LEU A 155 -6.40 9.92 11.52
N ASN A 156 -5.91 10.85 10.68
CA ASN A 156 -4.89 11.81 11.09
C ASN A 156 -5.31 12.59 12.34
N ARG A 157 -6.50 13.19 12.31
CA ARG A 157 -7.04 13.98 13.42
C ARG A 157 -7.21 13.18 14.70
N SER A 158 -7.45 11.87 14.61
CA SER A 158 -7.56 11.03 15.81
C SER A 158 -6.24 10.89 16.55
N TRP A 159 -5.11 10.95 15.84
CA TRP A 159 -3.79 10.74 16.43
C TRP A 159 -2.87 11.96 16.32
N ASP A 160 -3.42 13.15 16.09
CA ASP A 160 -2.68 14.41 16.05
C ASP A 160 -2.25 14.88 17.45
N ALA A 161 -1.49 15.98 17.52
CA ALA A 161 -1.03 16.57 18.79
C ALA A 161 -2.15 16.88 19.81
N GLY A 162 -3.37 17.17 19.32
CA GLY A 162 -4.53 17.49 20.14
C GLY A 162 -5.25 16.24 20.69
N HIS A 163 -5.20 15.12 19.98
CA HIS A 163 -6.04 13.96 20.29
C HIS A 163 -5.25 12.68 20.62
N GLY A 164 -3.99 12.54 20.21
CA GLY A 164 -3.16 11.35 20.46
C GLY A 164 -2.79 11.15 21.94
N ALA A 165 -2.35 9.96 22.33
CA ALA A 165 -1.95 9.71 23.73
C ALA A 165 -0.53 10.21 24.01
N VAL A 166 -0.16 10.36 25.29
CA VAL A 166 1.26 10.44 25.65
C VAL A 166 1.93 9.09 25.36
N ASP A 167 3.22 9.11 25.02
CA ASP A 167 3.98 7.87 24.85
C ASP A 167 4.05 7.10 26.17
N ARG A 168 3.81 5.78 26.11
CA ARG A 168 3.84 4.89 27.29
C ARG A 168 5.15 4.14 27.43
N VAL A 169 5.99 4.17 26.41
CA VAL A 169 7.26 3.47 26.33
C VAL A 169 8.32 4.48 25.89
N GLY A 170 9.56 4.29 26.34
CA GLY A 170 10.68 5.12 25.90
C GLY A 170 10.59 6.58 26.32
N ALA A 171 11.26 7.45 25.54
CA ALA A 171 11.17 8.89 25.73
C ALA A 171 9.85 9.39 25.11
N ASN A 172 9.26 10.41 25.73
CA ASN A 172 8.08 11.07 25.18
C ASN A 172 8.47 11.96 24.00
N ASP A 173 8.17 11.51 22.79
CA ASP A 173 8.33 12.21 21.52
C ASP A 173 7.09 13.06 21.17
N GLY A 174 6.06 13.08 22.02
CA GLY A 174 4.88 13.93 21.89
C GLY A 174 3.58 13.16 21.66
N ARG A 175 2.48 13.90 21.50
CA ARG A 175 1.15 13.31 21.30
C ARG A 175 0.79 13.08 19.83
N ASP A 176 1.48 13.74 18.91
CA ASP A 176 1.26 13.57 17.47
C ASP A 176 1.86 12.26 17.00
N LYS A 177 1.05 11.20 16.91
CA LYS A 177 1.54 9.87 16.56
C LYS A 177 1.83 9.72 15.07
N ILE A 178 1.42 10.69 14.23
CA ILE A 178 1.61 10.67 12.78
C ILE A 178 2.46 11.87 12.38
N ASP A 179 3.80 11.74 12.45
CA ASP A 179 4.73 12.86 12.21
C ASP A 179 4.53 13.54 10.84
N ARG A 180 4.01 12.78 9.87
CA ARG A 180 3.78 13.25 8.52
C ARG A 180 2.50 12.69 7.97
N TYR A 181 1.52 13.55 7.82
CA TYR A 181 0.32 13.28 7.05
C TYR A 181 0.31 14.06 5.74
N THR A 182 -0.18 13.46 4.67
CA THR A 182 -0.36 14.13 3.38
C THR A 182 -1.56 13.57 2.66
N VAL A 183 -2.43 14.45 2.20
CA VAL A 183 -3.46 14.14 1.20
C VAL A 183 -3.06 14.76 -0.13
N SER A 184 -2.89 13.94 -1.16
CA SER A 184 -2.47 14.38 -2.49
C SER A 184 -2.80 13.33 -3.53
N THR A 185 -2.41 13.56 -4.79
CA THR A 185 -2.52 12.54 -5.83
C THR A 185 -1.61 11.35 -5.53
N GLU A 186 -1.94 10.19 -6.09
CA GLU A 186 -1.19 8.94 -5.93
C GLU A 186 0.27 9.12 -6.34
N ALA A 187 0.51 9.73 -7.49
CA ALA A 187 1.85 9.96 -8.02
C ALA A 187 2.69 10.85 -7.08
N ALA A 188 2.07 11.91 -6.52
CA ALA A 188 2.74 12.78 -5.56
C ALA A 188 3.03 12.03 -4.25
N ASN A 189 2.09 11.23 -3.75
CA ASN A 189 2.28 10.43 -2.55
C ASN A 189 3.38 9.38 -2.70
N VAL A 190 3.42 8.65 -3.82
CA VAL A 190 4.50 7.70 -4.12
C VAL A 190 5.84 8.41 -4.19
N THR A 191 5.91 9.58 -4.85
CA THR A 191 7.14 10.38 -4.91
C THR A 191 7.62 10.81 -3.52
N ARG A 192 6.70 11.27 -2.65
CA ARG A 192 7.03 11.66 -1.28
C ARG A 192 7.48 10.47 -0.42
N LEU A 193 6.82 9.33 -0.55
CA LEU A 193 7.22 8.10 0.13
C LEU A 193 8.63 7.67 -0.30
N LEU A 194 8.89 7.59 -1.61
CA LEU A 194 10.21 7.24 -2.14
C LEU A 194 11.29 8.23 -1.71
N GLY A 195 10.99 9.53 -1.70
CA GLY A 195 11.88 10.56 -1.18
C GLY A 195 12.24 10.32 0.29
N ARG A 196 11.27 9.95 1.12
CA ARG A 196 11.48 9.64 2.54
C ARG A 196 12.28 8.36 2.75
N LEU A 197 12.01 7.31 1.99
CA LEU A 197 12.76 6.05 2.06
C LEU A 197 14.23 6.24 1.63
N ARG A 198 14.51 7.21 0.77
CA ARG A 198 15.88 7.56 0.33
C ARG A 198 16.61 8.46 1.33
N SER A 199 15.91 9.35 2.02
CA SER A 199 16.53 10.35 2.91
C SER A 199 16.86 9.83 4.31
N ALA A 200 16.36 8.65 4.69
CA ALA A 200 16.70 8.05 5.96
C ALA A 200 17.89 7.07 5.82
N PRO A 201 19.07 7.41 6.41
CA PRO A 201 20.32 6.74 6.13
C PRO A 201 20.31 5.33 6.72
N ARG A 202 20.74 4.38 5.88
CA ARG A 202 21.19 3.06 6.32
C ARG A 202 22.44 3.29 7.19
N ARG A 203 22.38 2.95 8.48
CA ARG A 203 23.49 2.84 9.45
C ARG A 203 24.66 3.83 9.27
N ALA A 204 24.72 4.85 10.14
CA ALA A 204 26.00 5.34 10.65
C ALA A 204 26.04 5.01 12.15
N GLU A 205 26.73 3.92 12.47
CA GLU A 205 27.00 3.50 13.83
C GLU A 205 28.02 4.48 14.43
N LEU A 206 27.60 5.31 15.38
CA LEU A 206 28.49 5.96 16.34
C LEU A 206 27.70 6.32 17.59
N ARG A 207 28.03 5.60 18.67
CA ARG A 207 27.52 5.75 20.02
C ARG A 207 28.20 6.94 20.70
N ALA A 208 27.40 7.90 21.18
CA ALA A 208 27.74 8.84 22.25
C ALA A 208 26.44 9.41 22.87
N PRO A 209 26.41 9.78 24.17
CA PRO A 209 25.18 9.86 24.94
C PRO A 209 24.41 11.17 24.74
N ARG A 210 23.07 11.01 24.73
CA ARG A 210 22.00 11.92 25.17
C ARG A 210 22.17 13.43 24.94
N ALA A 211 21.55 13.91 23.87
CA ALA A 211 20.75 15.14 23.86
C ALA A 211 19.70 15.00 22.74
N ALA A 212 18.43 15.24 23.06
CA ALA A 212 17.34 15.24 22.08
C ALA A 212 17.60 16.37 21.07
N ARG A 213 17.89 16.00 19.82
CA ARG A 213 17.99 16.93 18.68
C ARG A 213 16.78 16.73 17.77
N PRO A 214 16.16 17.80 17.26
CA PRO A 214 15.16 17.69 16.21
C PRO A 214 15.84 17.30 14.89
N GLY A 215 15.18 16.46 14.10
CA GLY A 215 15.53 16.23 12.69
C GLY A 215 16.40 15.01 12.36
N ARG A 216 16.53 14.00 13.24
CA ARG A 216 17.14 12.73 12.80
C ARG A 216 16.17 11.96 11.89
N PRO A 217 16.61 11.49 10.71
CA PRO A 217 15.87 10.48 9.97
C PRO A 217 15.78 9.19 10.80
N ARG A 218 14.58 8.91 11.30
CA ARG A 218 14.29 7.70 12.08
C ARG A 218 13.65 6.67 11.15
N ARG A 219 14.15 5.43 11.23
CA ARG A 219 13.49 4.20 10.72
C ARG A 219 12.02 4.18 11.15
N GLY A 220 11.10 3.78 10.28
CA GLY A 220 9.70 4.14 10.46
C GLY A 220 8.65 3.26 9.80
N VAL A 221 7.39 3.51 10.18
CA VAL A 221 6.19 2.92 9.60
C VAL A 221 5.55 3.91 8.63
N HIS A 222 5.30 3.47 7.40
CA HIS A 222 4.69 4.28 6.36
C HIS A 222 3.43 3.60 5.84
N VAL A 223 2.31 4.29 5.89
CA VAL A 223 1.05 3.81 5.29
C VAL A 223 0.78 4.61 4.03
N ALA A 224 0.42 3.93 2.94
CA ALA A 224 -0.05 4.54 1.71
C ALA A 224 -1.40 3.94 1.30
N ASP A 225 -2.40 4.79 1.04
CA ASP A 225 -3.67 4.39 0.41
C ASP A 225 -3.68 4.77 -1.07
N LEU A 226 -4.01 3.81 -1.93
CA LEU A 226 -4.13 3.96 -3.38
C LEU A 226 -5.50 3.43 -3.83
N PRO A 227 -6.21 4.04 -4.77
CA PRO A 227 -7.40 3.42 -5.36
C PRO A 227 -7.01 2.27 -6.31
N ALA A 228 -7.86 1.25 -6.44
CA ALA A 228 -7.75 0.31 -7.53
C ALA A 228 -7.89 1.03 -8.89
N GLY A 229 -6.95 0.76 -9.81
CA GLY A 229 -6.98 1.29 -11.17
C GLY A 229 -8.26 0.91 -11.93
N ARG A 230 -8.53 1.57 -13.07
CA ARG A 230 -9.77 1.41 -13.87
C ARG A 230 -10.15 -0.05 -14.20
N ALA A 231 -9.20 -0.98 -14.20
CA ALA A 231 -9.45 -2.41 -14.44
C ALA A 231 -10.16 -3.15 -13.29
N GLY A 232 -10.27 -2.58 -12.08
CA GLY A 232 -10.82 -3.27 -10.89
C GLY A 232 -12.32 -3.08 -10.63
N ARG A 233 -13.04 -2.28 -11.43
CA ARG A 233 -14.45 -1.96 -11.16
C ARG A 233 -15.40 -2.81 -11.99
N ARG A 234 -15.70 -4.04 -11.57
CA ARG A 234 -16.95 -4.72 -11.98
C ARG A 234 -18.08 -4.25 -11.06
N ARG A 235 -19.18 -3.74 -11.63
CA ARG A 235 -20.44 -3.53 -10.90
C ARG A 235 -20.98 -4.90 -10.46
N PRO A 236 -21.39 -5.09 -9.20
CA PRO A 236 -22.07 -6.32 -8.80
C PRO A 236 -23.38 -6.45 -9.59
N GLY A 237 -23.49 -7.52 -10.37
CA GLY A 237 -24.73 -7.92 -11.03
C GLY A 237 -25.78 -8.29 -9.99
N ARG A 238 -26.99 -7.76 -10.17
CA ARG A 238 -28.18 -8.11 -9.39
C ARG A 238 -28.50 -9.60 -9.63
N PRO A 239 -28.72 -10.45 -8.60
CA PRO A 239 -29.21 -11.80 -8.83
C PRO A 239 -30.66 -11.76 -9.32
N ASP A 240 -30.94 -12.43 -10.45
CA ASP A 240 -32.29 -12.69 -10.95
C ASP A 240 -32.94 -13.82 -10.11
N PRO A 241 -34.05 -13.57 -9.39
CA PRO A 241 -34.67 -14.58 -8.53
C PRO A 241 -35.54 -15.60 -9.28
N ARG A 242 -35.53 -15.65 -10.63
CA ARG A 242 -36.49 -16.47 -11.41
C ARG A 242 -35.90 -17.64 -12.21
N ARG A 243 -34.86 -18.31 -11.72
CA ARG A 243 -34.46 -19.62 -12.28
C ARG A 243 -34.21 -20.65 -11.18
N GLY A 244 -35.11 -21.63 -11.08
CA GLY A 244 -34.75 -22.94 -10.51
C GLY A 244 -35.75 -23.61 -9.57
N ARG A 245 -37.04 -23.69 -9.91
CA ARG A 245 -37.92 -24.76 -9.39
C ARG A 245 -38.87 -25.25 -10.48
N ARG A 246 -38.42 -26.22 -11.29
CA ARG A 246 -39.33 -27.06 -12.08
C ARG A 246 -39.76 -28.23 -11.19
N ARG A 247 -41.05 -28.28 -10.83
CA ARG A 247 -41.70 -29.46 -10.26
C ARG A 247 -41.83 -30.53 -11.36
N PRO A 248 -41.70 -31.84 -11.05
CA PRO A 248 -42.03 -32.89 -12.01
C PRO A 248 -43.55 -33.02 -12.17
N ALA A 249 -43.98 -33.27 -13.41
CA ALA A 249 -45.37 -33.49 -13.80
C ALA A 249 -45.85 -34.88 -13.36
N ALA A 250 -47.06 -34.95 -12.78
CA ALA A 250 -47.75 -36.21 -12.50
C ALA A 250 -48.38 -36.76 -13.79
N ALA A 251 -48.18 -38.06 -14.04
CA ALA A 251 -48.76 -38.80 -15.16
C ALA A 251 -50.23 -39.19 -14.90
N PRO A 252 -51.06 -39.39 -15.94
CA PRO A 252 -52.49 -39.64 -15.79
C PRO A 252 -52.84 -41.10 -15.49
N ALA A 253 -53.95 -41.26 -14.77
CA ALA A 253 -54.53 -42.53 -14.34
C ALA A 253 -54.90 -43.46 -15.50
N ARG A 254 -54.64 -44.76 -15.31
CA ARG A 254 -55.27 -45.86 -16.07
C ARG A 254 -56.07 -46.72 -15.09
N GLY A 255 -57.38 -46.74 -15.28
CA GLY A 255 -58.27 -47.71 -14.63
C GLY A 255 -58.34 -49.02 -15.40
N ARG A 256 -58.62 -50.11 -14.66
CA ARG A 256 -59.53 -51.23 -14.99
C ARG A 256 -59.31 -52.40 -14.02
N ARG A 257 -60.29 -52.72 -13.18
CA ARG A 257 -61.19 -53.88 -13.35
C ARG A 257 -62.11 -54.05 -12.13
N ALA A 258 -63.37 -54.33 -12.46
CA ALA A 258 -64.46 -54.65 -11.57
C ALA A 258 -64.33 -56.05 -10.96
N HIS A 259 -64.91 -56.21 -9.77
CA HIS A 259 -65.65 -57.41 -9.40
C HIS A 259 -67.14 -57.15 -9.66
N ARG A 260 -67.74 -58.10 -10.40
CA ARG A 260 -69.14 -58.26 -10.81
C ARG A 260 -69.61 -57.40 -11.98
#